data_AF-A0A174GW10-F1
#
_entry.id   AF-A0A174GW10-F1
#
_cell.length_a   1.000
_cell.length_b   1.000
_cell.length_c   1.000
_cell.angle_alpha   90.00
_cell.angle_beta   90.00
_cell.angle_gamma   90.00
#
_symmetry.space_group_name_H-M   'P 1'
#
loop_
_entity.id
_entity.type
_entity.pdbx_description
1 polymer ?
#
loop_
_entity_poly.entity_id
_entity_poly.type
_entity_poly.pdbx_seq_one_letter_code
_entity_poly.pdbx_strand_id
1 'polypeptide(L)'
;MELNSTSQPTKYIKKLTLEKCLNCNNKLTLYFYTKDYNSYTFLDIVIRNTKNRDEFICPFTINSPNSITIDLNNICQCLTDYEGSLSIVAKSSHTLFSITPILSKEKLIIDGFSHKSPYKLYIRTLENGELRLSSIINKKL
;
A
#
# COMPACT_ATOMS: atom_id res chain seq x y z
N MET A 1 -29.99 -32.81 7.17
CA MET A 1 -28.63 -32.47 7.63
C MET A 1 -28.13 -31.37 6.72
N GLU A 2 -28.21 -30.12 7.17
CA GLU A 2 -27.71 -28.98 6.42
C GLU A 2 -26.19 -28.91 6.55
N LEU A 3 -25.48 -28.99 5.41
CA LEU A 3 -24.05 -28.73 5.32
C LEU A 3 -23.81 -27.21 5.26
N ASN A 4 -24.02 -26.53 6.39
CA ASN A 4 -23.54 -25.16 6.57
C ASN A 4 -22.06 -25.20 6.96
N SER A 5 -21.19 -25.40 5.97
CA SER A 5 -19.77 -25.03 6.12
C SER A 5 -19.54 -23.65 5.52
N THR A 6 -20.01 -22.61 6.20
CA THR A 6 -19.49 -21.26 6.02
C THR A 6 -18.12 -21.20 6.69
N SER A 7 -17.12 -21.86 6.08
CA SER A 7 -15.73 -21.67 6.46
C SER A 7 -15.40 -20.20 6.23
N GLN A 8 -15.29 -19.42 7.30
CA GLN A 8 -14.76 -18.07 7.23
C GLN A 8 -13.41 -18.15 6.51
N PRO A 9 -13.13 -17.28 5.51
CA PRO A 9 -11.87 -17.34 4.81
C PRO A 9 -10.73 -17.10 5.81
N THR A 10 -9.86 -18.08 5.98
CA THR A 10 -8.70 -17.98 6.86
C THR A 10 -7.82 -16.83 6.37
N LYS A 11 -7.67 -15.80 7.20
CA LYS A 11 -6.88 -14.61 6.90
C LYS A 11 -5.45 -14.82 7.38
N TYR A 12 -4.53 -15.03 6.45
CA TYR A 12 -3.11 -15.14 6.75
C TYR A 12 -2.39 -13.80 6.59
N ILE A 13 -1.37 -13.56 7.41
CA ILE A 13 -0.49 -12.40 7.27
C ILE A 13 0.74 -12.85 6.49
N LYS A 14 1.12 -12.11 5.44
CA LYS A 14 2.30 -12.40 4.64
C LYS A 14 3.12 -11.13 4.40
N LYS A 15 4.44 -11.28 4.31
CA LYS A 15 5.35 -10.21 3.88
C LYS A 15 5.85 -10.52 2.47
N LEU A 16 5.79 -9.53 1.57
CA LEU A 16 6.32 -9.67 0.20
C LEU A 16 7.35 -8.59 -0.07
N THR A 17 8.54 -9.00 -0.52
CA THR A 17 9.61 -8.07 -0.89
C THR A 17 9.32 -7.45 -2.26
N LEU A 18 9.48 -6.13 -2.34
CA LEU A 18 9.35 -5.36 -3.57
C LEU A 18 10.68 -5.28 -4.32
N GLU A 19 10.60 -5.24 -5.64
CA GLU A 19 11.73 -4.93 -6.53
C GLU A 19 12.15 -3.47 -6.37
N LYS A 20 11.17 -2.57 -6.37
CA LYS A 20 11.32 -1.13 -6.15
C LYS A 20 9.97 -0.49 -5.81
N CYS A 21 10.02 0.75 -5.36
CA CYS A 21 8.84 1.54 -5.06
C CYS A 21 9.03 2.96 -5.62
N LEU A 22 8.01 3.49 -6.29
CA LEU A 22 8.02 4.82 -6.88
C LEU A 22 6.94 5.68 -6.24
N ASN A 23 7.31 6.83 -5.69
CA ASN A 23 6.38 7.88 -5.30
C ASN A 23 6.40 8.98 -6.36
N CYS A 24 5.28 9.20 -7.04
CA CYS A 24 5.12 10.28 -8.00
C CYS A 24 3.75 10.93 -7.83
N ASN A 25 3.71 12.23 -7.55
CA ASN A 25 2.45 13.00 -7.49
C ASN A 25 1.38 12.42 -6.53
N ASN A 26 1.80 12.03 -5.31
CA ASN A 26 0.97 11.33 -4.32
C ASN A 26 0.39 9.99 -4.82
N LYS A 27 0.95 9.44 -5.90
CA LYS A 27 0.69 8.07 -6.35
C LYS A 27 1.88 7.20 -5.99
N LEU A 28 1.58 6.06 -5.39
CA LEU A 28 2.57 5.10 -4.95
C LEU A 28 2.52 3.87 -5.85
N THR A 29 3.55 3.66 -6.64
CA THR A 29 3.68 2.46 -7.48
C THR A 29 4.57 1.44 -6.77
N LEU A 30 4.04 0.26 -6.50
CA LEU A 30 4.79 -0.88 -5.95
C LEU A 30 5.13 -1.84 -7.07
N TYR A 31 6.41 -2.15 -7.24
CA TYR A 31 6.89 -3.14 -8.21
C TYR A 31 7.24 -4.42 -7.45
N PHE A 32 6.57 -5.52 -7.79
CA PHE A 32 6.74 -6.82 -7.16
C PHE A 32 7.64 -7.70 -8.01
N TYR A 33 8.31 -8.68 -7.41
CA TYR A 33 8.89 -9.77 -8.20
C TYR A 33 7.77 -10.51 -8.95
N THR A 34 7.94 -10.74 -10.26
CA THR A 34 6.89 -11.31 -11.13
C THR A 34 6.31 -12.62 -10.59
N LYS A 35 7.15 -13.48 -10.00
CA LYS A 35 6.70 -14.73 -9.36
C LYS A 35 5.69 -14.50 -8.23
N ASP A 36 5.92 -13.46 -7.43
CA ASP A 36 5.09 -13.14 -6.27
C ASP A 36 3.82 -12.44 -6.76
N TYR A 37 3.94 -11.51 -7.72
CA TYR A 37 2.81 -10.82 -8.33
C TYR A 37 1.78 -11.79 -8.93
N ASN A 38 2.24 -12.74 -9.75
CA ASN A 38 1.37 -13.67 -10.46
C ASN A 38 0.70 -14.71 -9.54
N SER A 39 1.16 -14.81 -8.29
CA SER A 39 0.58 -15.72 -7.29
C SER A 39 -0.70 -15.17 -6.64
N TYR A 40 -1.04 -13.90 -6.87
CA TYR A 40 -2.11 -13.21 -6.15
C TYR A 40 -3.08 -12.49 -7.05
N THR A 41 -4.36 -12.56 -6.68
CA THR A 41 -5.38 -11.59 -7.10
C THR A 41 -5.48 -10.50 -6.04
N PHE A 42 -5.09 -9.27 -6.36
CA PHE A 42 -5.19 -8.13 -5.46
C PHE A 42 -6.64 -7.64 -5.38
N LEU A 43 -7.15 -7.44 -4.16
CA LEU A 43 -8.54 -7.09 -3.90
C LEU A 43 -8.66 -5.65 -3.39
N ASP A 44 -7.91 -5.31 -2.33
CA ASP A 44 -7.97 -3.99 -1.70
C ASP A 44 -6.58 -3.54 -1.25
N ILE A 45 -6.46 -2.22 -1.09
CA ILE A 45 -5.29 -1.59 -0.47
C ILE A 45 -5.76 -0.81 0.74
N VAL A 46 -5.23 -1.16 1.90
CA VAL A 46 -5.60 -0.58 3.18
C VAL A 46 -4.42 0.21 3.74
N ILE A 47 -4.63 1.50 3.94
CA ILE A 47 -3.73 2.34 4.73
C ILE A 47 -4.33 2.48 6.13
N ARG A 48 -3.60 2.01 7.14
CA ARG A 48 -4.00 2.16 8.55
C ARG A 48 -3.16 3.24 9.22
N ASN A 49 -3.80 4.24 9.81
CA ASN A 49 -3.11 5.23 10.64
C ASN A 49 -2.54 4.56 11.91
N THR A 50 -1.27 4.81 12.17
CA THR A 50 -0.49 4.12 13.20
C THR A 50 -0.88 4.46 14.62
N LYS A 51 -1.49 5.63 14.84
CA LYS A 51 -1.87 6.08 16.18
C LYS A 51 -3.34 5.85 16.48
N ASN A 52 -4.23 6.37 15.65
CA ASN A 52 -5.67 6.30 15.91
C ASN A 52 -6.32 5.01 15.38
N ARG A 53 -5.58 4.23 14.57
CA ARG A 53 -6.01 2.95 13.97
C ARG A 53 -7.11 3.07 12.90
N ASP A 54 -7.41 4.28 12.44
CA ASP A 54 -8.33 4.48 11.32
C ASP A 54 -7.81 3.77 10.06
N GLU A 55 -8.72 3.15 9.31
CA GLU A 55 -8.40 2.43 8.08
C GLU A 55 -9.01 3.13 6.87
N PHE A 56 -8.21 3.27 5.83
CA PHE A 56 -8.60 3.87 4.56
C PHE A 56 -8.40 2.86 3.44
N ILE A 57 -9.49 2.52 2.74
CA ILE A 57 -9.43 1.73 1.50
C ILE A 57 -9.07 2.68 0.36
N CYS A 58 -7.97 2.40 -0.33
CA CYS A 58 -7.42 3.29 -1.34
C CYS A 58 -7.71 2.77 -2.75
N PRO A 59 -8.10 3.66 -3.69
CA PRO A 59 -8.20 3.30 -5.08
C PRO A 59 -6.83 2.92 -5.64
N PHE A 60 -6.80 1.88 -6.47
CA PHE A 60 -5.58 1.39 -7.08
C PHE A 60 -5.79 0.85 -8.48
N THR A 61 -4.73 0.86 -9.27
CA THR A 61 -4.68 0.25 -10.60
C THR A 61 -3.67 -0.89 -10.60
N ILE A 62 -4.05 -2.00 -11.24
CA ILE A 62 -3.16 -3.12 -11.55
C ILE A 62 -2.48 -2.78 -12.88
N ASN A 63 -1.14 -2.68 -12.89
CA ASN A 63 -0.39 -2.40 -14.12
C ASN A 63 0.53 -3.56 -14.48
N SER A 64 0.42 -4.01 -15.73
CA SER A 64 1.31 -5.00 -16.31
C SER A 64 2.72 -4.44 -16.50
N PRO A 65 3.78 -5.23 -16.27
CA PRO A 65 3.73 -6.67 -16.01
C PRO A 65 3.57 -7.08 -14.52
N ASN A 66 4.00 -6.25 -13.56
CA ASN A 66 4.19 -6.69 -12.17
C ASN A 66 4.04 -5.57 -11.12
N SER A 67 3.17 -4.60 -11.37
CA SER A 67 3.02 -3.45 -10.46
C SER A 67 1.58 -3.14 -10.10
N ILE A 68 1.41 -2.43 -8.99
CA ILE A 68 0.17 -1.75 -8.64
C ILE A 68 0.46 -0.28 -8.36
N THR A 69 -0.42 0.62 -8.78
CA THR A 69 -0.34 2.04 -8.46
C THR A 69 -1.49 2.43 -7.55
N ILE A 70 -1.17 3.07 -6.43
CA ILE A 70 -2.10 3.48 -5.39
C ILE A 70 -2.27 4.99 -5.48
N ASP A 71 -3.50 5.50 -5.59
CA ASP A 71 -3.76 6.94 -5.53
C ASP A 71 -4.06 7.37 -4.09
N LEU A 72 -3.17 8.17 -3.52
CA LEU A 72 -3.23 8.58 -2.12
C LEU A 72 -3.69 10.03 -1.94
N ASN A 73 -4.10 10.72 -3.01
CA ASN A 73 -4.49 12.14 -2.92
C ASN A 73 -5.59 12.38 -1.89
N ASN A 74 -6.59 11.50 -1.83
CA ASN A 74 -7.74 11.64 -0.93
C ASN A 74 -7.42 11.38 0.54
N ILE A 75 -6.32 10.68 0.84
CA ILE A 75 -5.96 10.32 2.21
C ILE A 75 -4.79 11.14 2.75
N CYS A 76 -4.10 11.93 1.92
CA CYS A 76 -2.93 12.67 2.35
C CYS A 76 -3.24 13.57 3.55
N GLN A 77 -4.40 14.23 3.59
CA GLN A 77 -4.81 15.05 4.73
C GLN A 77 -4.92 14.25 6.05
N CYS A 78 -5.24 12.95 5.98
CA CYS A 78 -5.38 12.08 7.15
C CYS A 78 -4.03 11.60 7.69
N LEU A 79 -2.93 11.92 7.02
CA LEU A 79 -1.56 11.48 7.32
C LEU A 79 -0.63 12.63 7.73
N THR A 80 -1.18 13.81 8.05
CA THR A 80 -0.38 14.98 8.47
C THR A 80 0.20 14.80 9.86
N ASP A 81 -0.61 14.27 10.77
CA ASP A 81 -0.28 14.21 12.20
C ASP A 81 0.40 12.87 12.55
N TYR A 82 0.06 11.82 11.79
CA TYR A 82 0.51 10.46 12.05
C TYR A 82 0.80 9.71 10.76
N GLU A 83 1.68 8.71 10.88
CA GLU A 83 2.03 7.86 9.76
C GLU A 83 0.95 6.83 9.48
N GLY A 84 0.83 6.43 8.20
CA GLY A 84 0.08 5.28 7.74
C GLY A 84 0.98 4.07 7.52
N SER A 85 0.53 2.89 7.94
CA SER A 85 1.02 1.58 7.47
C SER A 85 0.22 1.12 6.26
N LEU A 86 0.90 0.50 5.30
CA LEU A 86 0.30 -0.08 4.11
C LEU A 86 0.13 -1.59 4.24
N SER A 87 -1.06 -2.08 3.89
CA SER A 87 -1.33 -3.50 3.69
C SER A 87 -2.18 -3.72 2.45
N ILE A 88 -2.06 -4.89 1.83
CA ILE A 88 -2.75 -5.27 0.62
C ILE A 88 -3.58 -6.51 0.92
N VAL A 89 -4.88 -6.45 0.67
CA VAL A 89 -5.74 -7.62 0.74
C VAL A 89 -5.64 -8.33 -0.61
N ALA A 90 -5.28 -9.60 -0.58
CA ALA A 90 -5.14 -10.40 -1.79
C ALA A 90 -5.66 -11.81 -1.57
N LYS A 91 -5.96 -12.50 -2.67
CA LYS A 91 -6.42 -13.88 -2.69
C LYS A 91 -5.43 -14.74 -3.47
N SER A 92 -5.15 -15.94 -2.96
CA SER A 92 -4.49 -17.01 -3.71
C SER A 92 -5.32 -18.27 -3.55
N SER A 93 -5.81 -18.83 -4.66
CA SER A 93 -6.77 -19.94 -4.68
C SER A 93 -7.99 -19.63 -3.81
N HIS A 94 -8.20 -20.31 -2.67
CA HIS A 94 -9.32 -20.08 -1.75
C HIS A 94 -8.92 -19.34 -0.46
N THR A 95 -7.69 -18.85 -0.37
CA THR A 95 -7.15 -18.25 0.86
C THR A 95 -7.01 -16.73 0.72
N LEU A 96 -7.41 -15.99 1.76
CA LEU A 96 -7.20 -14.55 1.86
C LEU A 96 -5.91 -14.22 2.61
N PHE A 97 -5.20 -13.23 2.11
CA PHE A 97 -3.96 -12.74 2.66
C PHE A 97 -4.06 -11.24 2.95
N SER A 98 -3.52 -10.84 4.09
CA SER A 98 -3.09 -9.47 4.35
C SER A 98 -1.58 -9.41 4.11
N ILE A 99 -1.21 -8.80 3.00
CA ILE A 99 0.17 -8.69 2.55
C ILE A 99 0.73 -7.36 3.02
N THR A 100 1.85 -7.40 3.74
CA THR A 100 2.67 -6.22 4.03
C THR A 100 3.80 -6.16 3.00
N PRO A 101 3.83 -5.16 2.11
CA PRO A 101 4.94 -4.97 1.20
C PRO A 101 6.19 -4.50 1.96
N ILE A 102 7.32 -5.13 1.68
CA ILE A 102 8.62 -4.86 2.29
C ILE A 102 9.56 -4.33 1.21
N LEU A 103 10.24 -3.24 1.48
CA LEU A 103 11.17 -2.60 0.56
C LEU A 103 12.52 -2.41 1.25
N SER A 104 13.62 -2.56 0.51
CA SER A 104 14.92 -2.09 1.00
C SER A 104 15.07 -0.59 0.78
N LYS A 105 15.71 0.13 1.70
CA LYS A 105 15.72 1.61 1.70
C LYS A 105 16.27 2.19 0.39
N GLU A 106 17.28 1.59 -0.22
CA GLU A 106 17.88 2.02 -1.49
C GLU A 106 16.97 1.86 -2.72
N LYS A 107 15.83 1.17 -2.58
CA LYS A 107 14.90 0.87 -3.67
C LYS A 107 13.68 1.80 -3.71
N LEU A 108 13.64 2.82 -2.85
CA LEU A 108 12.62 3.87 -2.88
C LEU A 108 13.05 5.00 -3.83
N ILE A 109 12.24 5.25 -4.83
CA ILE A 109 12.43 6.31 -5.83
C ILE A 109 11.35 7.36 -5.61
N ILE A 110 11.76 8.63 -5.48
CA ILE A 110 10.86 9.77 -5.35
C ILE A 110 10.99 10.61 -6.61
N ASP A 111 9.94 10.65 -7.42
CA ASP A 111 9.92 11.34 -8.71
C ASP A 111 8.82 12.40 -8.75
N GLY A 112 9.23 13.66 -8.59
CA GLY A 112 8.37 14.82 -8.81
C GLY A 112 7.27 15.06 -7.77
N PHE A 113 6.82 16.32 -7.73
CA PHE A 113 5.70 16.77 -6.91
C PHE A 113 4.64 17.41 -7.80
N SER A 114 3.37 17.09 -7.53
CA SER A 114 2.25 17.76 -8.19
C SER A 114 1.92 19.02 -7.40
N HIS A 115 1.93 20.17 -8.07
CA HIS A 115 1.48 21.44 -7.49
C HIS A 115 -0.03 21.50 -7.23
N LYS A 116 -0.80 20.47 -7.65
CA LYS A 116 -2.26 20.47 -7.57
C LYS A 116 -2.83 19.99 -6.24
N SER A 117 -2.00 19.46 -5.33
CA SER A 117 -2.45 19.04 -4.00
C SER A 117 -1.88 19.96 -2.91
N PRO A 118 -2.71 20.40 -1.94
CA PRO A 118 -2.24 21.10 -0.74
C PRO A 118 -1.43 20.19 0.20
N TYR A 119 -1.37 18.90 -0.07
CA TYR A 119 -0.60 17.94 0.69
C TYR A 119 0.43 17.24 -0.17
N LYS A 120 1.62 17.06 0.40
CA LYS A 120 2.74 16.35 -0.20
C LYS A 120 3.01 15.08 0.58
N LEU A 121 2.89 13.94 -0.09
CA LEU A 121 3.19 12.62 0.46
C LEU A 121 4.70 12.44 0.64
N TYR A 122 5.10 12.03 1.83
CA TYR A 122 6.43 11.56 2.17
C TYR A 122 6.36 10.08 2.54
N ILE A 123 7.32 9.31 2.04
CA ILE A 123 7.41 7.88 2.28
C ILE A 123 8.79 7.58 2.82
N ARG A 124 8.84 6.76 3.86
CA ARG A 124 10.08 6.19 4.36
C ARG A 124 9.96 4.69 4.54
N THR A 125 11.11 4.04 4.56
CA THR A 125 11.25 2.61 4.82
C THR A 125 11.80 2.43 6.23
N LEU A 126 11.15 1.59 7.04
CA LEU A 126 11.62 1.19 8.37
C LEU A 126 12.82 0.23 8.27
N GLU A 127 13.51 -0.01 9.39
CA GLU A 127 14.60 -1.00 9.47
C GLU A 127 14.14 -2.42 9.08
N ASN A 128 12.88 -2.76 9.38
CA ASN A 128 12.26 -4.03 8.99
C ASN A 128 11.75 -4.04 7.54
N GLY A 129 12.01 -2.97 6.78
CA GLY A 129 11.61 -2.76 5.39
C GLY A 129 10.15 -2.35 5.17
N GLU A 130 9.35 -2.19 6.21
CA GLU A 130 7.96 -1.73 6.06
C GLU A 130 7.88 -0.27 5.61
N LEU A 131 6.92 0.03 4.73
CA LEU A 131 6.66 1.39 4.27
C LEU A 131 5.83 2.16 5.29
N ARG A 132 6.27 3.39 5.58
CA ARG A 132 5.51 4.39 6.35
C ARG A 132 5.21 5.59 5.48
N LEU A 133 3.93 5.95 5.44
CA LEU A 133 3.40 7.05 4.66
C LEU A 133 3.07 8.20 5.61
N SER A 134 3.48 9.41 5.28
CA SER A 134 3.14 10.64 6.01
C SER A 134 2.88 11.74 5.00
N SER A 135 2.28 12.84 5.41
CA SER A 135 2.11 13.99 4.55
C SER A 135 2.50 15.28 5.25
N ILE A 136 2.85 16.28 4.45
CA ILE A 136 3.07 17.65 4.92
C ILE A 136 2.23 18.62 4.10
N ILE A 137 1.79 19.71 4.74
CA ILE A 137 1.06 20.78 4.08
C ILE A 137 2.04 21.53 3.16
N ASN A 138 1.69 21.62 1.89
CA ASN A 138 2.41 22.41 0.91
C ASN A 138 2.00 23.88 1.05
N LYS A 139 2.78 24.66 1.82
CA LYS A 139 2.54 26.09 2.08
C LYS A 139 2.68 27.03 0.86
N LYS A 140 2.80 26.49 -0.36
CA LYS A 140 3.00 27.24 -1.62
C LYS A 140 1.74 27.32 -2.50
N LEU A 141 0.56 27.05 -1.93
CA LEU A 141 -0.73 27.27 -2.58
C LEU A 141 -1.39 28.53 -2.01
#